data_AF-A0AAN9HUW8-F1
#
_entry.id   AF-A0AAN9HUW8-F1
#
_cell.length_a   1.000
_cell.length_b   1.000
_cell.length_c   1.000
_cell.angle_alpha   90.00
_cell.angle_beta   90.00
_cell.angle_gamma   90.00
#
_symmetry.space_group_name_H-M   'P 1'
#
loop_
_entity.id
_entity.type
_entity.pdbx_description
1 polymer ?
#
loop_
_entity_poly.entity_id
_entity_poly.type
_entity_poly.pdbx_seq_one_letter_code
_entity_poly.pdbx_strand_id
1 'polypeptide(L)'
;MINFILICLCLASNNYKVDGRMMASMSQEEDLELENQLRLMNKPPLKTIQTAFGHIVDCIDINKQLVFDNPLLKNHKIQLRSSLEHARKTLNEDQRSARSSRIEIEEDLCPIGTIPVRRTTKDDLIRIKHLSNKNGMLIAEAPGNHFAAVTLNRGANITDVYYGIKGIINVYNPTVTRKEQMSGAYLYLAKGPNSIMAGWQVYPEIHGDVKTYFFTAWDPATNNWWVRLQDKDLGYFPATLFADMTSAEEGGWYGRTMTPTYNSPSPPMGSGHFPDHTFGHACYIRNMTFQKYTREDIEPTLDLVGIYKDMPSCYEMSYTGYVDDSLRYAMQFGGPGGNCGY
;
A
#
# COMPACT_ATOMS: atom_id res chain seq x y z
N MET A 1 50.35 -5.65 -54.50
CA MET A 1 50.46 -5.86 -53.04
C MET A 1 49.28 -5.18 -52.39
N ILE A 2 48.29 -5.96 -51.94
CA ILE A 2 47.12 -5.43 -51.23
C ILE A 2 47.44 -5.57 -49.75
N ASN A 3 47.61 -4.43 -49.06
CA ASN A 3 47.80 -4.40 -47.62
C ASN A 3 46.44 -4.61 -46.94
N PHE A 4 46.28 -5.74 -46.24
CA PHE A 4 45.18 -5.93 -45.30
C PHE A 4 45.55 -5.31 -43.95
N ILE A 5 44.75 -4.36 -43.50
CA ILE A 5 44.81 -3.82 -42.13
C ILE A 5 43.90 -4.68 -41.27
N LEU A 6 44.49 -5.49 -40.38
CA LEU A 6 43.77 -6.27 -39.38
C LEU A 6 43.55 -5.38 -38.13
N ILE A 7 42.31 -4.91 -37.92
CA ILE A 7 41.95 -4.19 -36.70
C ILE A 7 41.52 -5.22 -35.65
N CYS A 8 42.41 -5.49 -34.69
CA CYS A 8 42.11 -6.33 -33.54
C CYS A 8 41.51 -5.45 -32.42
N LEU A 9 40.18 -5.47 -32.28
CA LEU A 9 39.46 -4.83 -31.19
C LEU A 9 39.52 -5.74 -29.95
N CYS A 10 40.50 -5.49 -29.08
CA CYS A 10 40.52 -6.07 -27.74
C CYS A 10 39.50 -5.33 -26.86
N LEU A 11 38.26 -5.82 -26.81
CA LEU A 11 37.30 -5.40 -25.79
C LEU A 11 37.76 -6.00 -24.46
N ALA A 12 38.32 -5.16 -23.59
CA ALA A 12 38.44 -5.48 -22.17
C ALA A 12 37.01 -5.55 -21.60
N SER A 13 36.46 -6.76 -21.52
CA SER A 13 35.16 -6.99 -20.90
C SER A 13 35.28 -6.76 -19.40
N ASN A 14 35.06 -5.52 -18.95
CA ASN A 14 34.45 -5.33 -17.64
C ASN A 14 33.13 -6.09 -17.68
N ASN A 15 33.01 -7.12 -16.84
CA ASN A 15 31.81 -7.95 -16.71
C ASN A 15 30.63 -7.11 -16.22
N TYR A 16 30.04 -6.31 -17.10
CA TYR A 16 28.67 -5.86 -16.93
C TYR A 16 27.80 -7.09 -17.20
N LYS A 17 27.37 -7.75 -16.12
CA LYS A 17 26.23 -8.65 -16.19
C LYS A 17 25.03 -7.81 -16.63
N VAL A 18 24.75 -7.80 -17.93
CA VAL A 18 23.45 -7.43 -18.44
C VAL A 18 22.55 -8.62 -18.13
N ASP A 19 21.73 -8.49 -17.09
CA ASP A 19 20.73 -9.51 -16.73
C ASP A 19 19.61 -9.47 -17.77
N GLY A 20 19.85 -10.09 -18.93
CA GLY A 20 18.85 -10.29 -19.95
C GLY A 20 17.83 -11.30 -19.46
N ARG A 21 16.68 -10.83 -18.96
CA ARG A 21 15.52 -11.72 -18.79
C ARG A 21 15.07 -12.18 -20.17
N MET A 22 15.20 -13.47 -20.47
CA MET A 22 14.34 -14.09 -21.49
C MET A 22 12.90 -13.97 -20.97
N MET A 23 12.17 -12.96 -21.44
CA MET A 23 10.72 -13.08 -21.52
C MET A 23 10.47 -14.29 -22.42
N ALA A 24 9.65 -15.24 -21.99
CA ALA A 24 9.07 -16.22 -22.91
C ALA A 24 8.62 -15.46 -24.15
N SER A 25 8.96 -15.93 -25.37
CA SER A 25 8.62 -15.22 -26.59
C SER A 25 7.10 -15.10 -26.67
N MET A 26 6.57 -13.95 -26.23
CA MET A 26 5.17 -13.63 -26.35
C MET A 26 4.82 -13.66 -27.83
N SER A 27 3.67 -14.23 -28.16
CA SER A 27 3.20 -14.16 -29.53
C SER A 27 3.02 -12.69 -29.95
N GLN A 28 3.16 -12.40 -31.24
CA GLN A 28 2.94 -11.03 -31.75
C GLN A 28 1.52 -10.52 -31.43
N GLU A 29 0.55 -11.43 -31.35
CA GLU A 29 -0.83 -11.11 -31.00
C GLU A 29 -0.96 -10.68 -29.53
N GLU A 30 -0.39 -11.45 -28.59
CA GLU A 30 -0.35 -11.07 -27.17
C GLU A 30 0.39 -9.74 -26.98
N ASP A 31 1.48 -9.54 -27.70
CA ASP A 31 2.27 -8.32 -27.63
C ASP A 31 1.46 -7.09 -28.04
N LEU A 32 0.74 -7.19 -29.16
CA LEU A 32 -0.15 -6.15 -29.67
C LEU A 32 -1.34 -5.90 -28.73
N GLU A 33 -1.90 -6.95 -28.12
CA GLU A 33 -2.96 -6.82 -27.12
C GLU A 33 -2.47 -6.02 -25.91
N LEU A 34 -1.27 -6.32 -25.39
CA LEU A 34 -0.68 -5.56 -24.29
C LEU A 34 -0.42 -4.10 -24.67
N GLU A 35 0.08 -3.84 -25.87
CA GLU A 35 0.30 -2.46 -26.34
C GLU A 35 -1.01 -1.67 -26.44
N ASN A 36 -2.08 -2.29 -26.93
CA ASN A 36 -3.41 -1.68 -26.96
C ASN A 36 -3.93 -1.40 -25.55
N GLN A 37 -3.77 -2.33 -24.61
CA GLN A 37 -4.14 -2.11 -23.20
C GLN A 37 -3.34 -0.97 -22.56
N LEU A 38 -2.03 -0.89 -22.80
CA LEU A 38 -1.19 0.20 -22.33
C LEU A 38 -1.64 1.56 -22.86
N ARG A 39 -2.05 1.64 -24.13
CA ARG A 39 -2.57 2.87 -24.73
C ARG A 39 -3.89 3.32 -24.13
N LEU A 40 -4.76 2.38 -23.77
CA LEU A 40 -6.04 2.69 -23.10
C LEU A 40 -5.82 3.20 -21.67
N MET A 41 -4.87 2.59 -20.95
CA MET A 41 -4.55 2.96 -19.57
C MET A 41 -3.76 4.27 -19.47
N ASN A 42 -2.71 4.43 -20.26
CA ASN A 42 -1.88 5.62 -20.23
C ASN A 42 -2.49 6.73 -21.08
N LYS A 43 -3.38 7.51 -20.46
CA LYS A 43 -4.03 8.67 -21.09
C LYS A 43 -2.98 9.72 -21.52
N PRO A 44 -3.24 10.49 -22.60
CA PRO A 44 -2.34 11.55 -23.03
C PRO A 44 -2.08 12.58 -21.91
N PRO A 45 -0.81 12.77 -21.47
CA PRO A 45 -0.49 13.68 -20.40
C PRO A 45 -0.42 15.14 -20.85
N LEU A 46 -0.76 16.06 -19.93
CA LEU A 46 -0.50 17.49 -20.11
C LEU A 46 0.95 17.84 -19.77
N LYS A 47 1.55 17.09 -18.84
CA LYS A 47 2.95 17.23 -18.40
C LYS A 47 3.45 15.85 -17.98
N THR A 48 4.69 15.54 -18.35
CA THR A 48 5.37 14.31 -17.95
C THR A 48 6.55 14.67 -17.05
N ILE A 49 6.74 13.92 -15.97
CA ILE A 49 7.78 14.15 -14.97
C ILE A 49 8.54 12.85 -14.74
N GLN A 50 9.86 12.91 -14.72
CA GLN A 50 10.67 11.79 -14.24
C GLN A 50 11.04 12.04 -12.78
N THR A 51 10.76 11.05 -11.93
CA THR A 51 11.12 11.11 -10.52
C THR A 51 12.58 10.66 -10.34
N ALA A 52 13.21 11.10 -9.24
CA ALA A 52 14.54 10.63 -8.86
C ALA A 52 14.64 9.09 -8.68
N PHE A 53 13.50 8.42 -8.51
CA PHE A 53 13.40 6.97 -8.36
C PHE A 53 13.28 6.21 -9.70
N GLY A 54 13.29 6.92 -10.84
CA GLY A 54 13.19 6.34 -12.18
C GLY A 54 11.75 6.08 -12.64
N HIS A 55 10.74 6.60 -11.93
CA HIS A 55 9.35 6.48 -12.36
C HIS A 55 8.96 7.66 -13.25
N ILE A 56 8.06 7.38 -14.20
CA ILE A 56 7.42 8.41 -15.01
C ILE A 56 6.06 8.72 -14.38
N VAL A 57 5.82 9.98 -14.07
CA VAL A 57 4.56 10.51 -13.56
C VAL A 57 3.96 11.45 -14.59
N ASP A 58 2.73 11.16 -14.96
CA ASP A 58 1.94 11.88 -15.94
C ASP A 58 0.89 12.73 -15.25
N CYS A 59 0.86 14.02 -15.54
CA CYS A 59 -0.20 14.92 -15.10
C CYS A 59 -1.37 14.79 -16.07
N ILE A 60 -2.43 14.13 -15.63
CA ILE A 60 -3.65 13.88 -16.41
C ILE A 60 -4.73 14.85 -15.96
N ASP A 61 -5.51 15.39 -16.91
CA ASP A 61 -6.70 16.18 -16.61
C ASP A 61 -7.58 15.46 -15.57
N ILE A 62 -8.00 16.17 -14.53
CA ILE A 62 -8.79 15.60 -13.44
C ILE A 62 -10.09 14.95 -13.91
N ASN A 63 -10.63 15.31 -15.08
CA ASN A 63 -11.84 14.72 -15.65
C ASN A 63 -11.55 13.59 -16.65
N LYS A 64 -10.28 13.30 -16.94
CA LYS A 64 -9.84 12.24 -17.87
C LYS A 64 -9.12 11.09 -17.16
N GLN A 65 -9.32 10.96 -15.85
CA GLN A 65 -8.79 9.84 -15.07
C GLN A 65 -9.33 8.53 -15.62
N LEU A 66 -8.54 7.45 -15.53
CA LEU A 66 -8.95 6.11 -15.99
C LEU A 66 -10.27 5.65 -15.37
N VAL A 67 -10.57 6.08 -14.15
CA VAL A 67 -11.78 5.69 -13.42
C VAL A 67 -13.07 6.06 -14.19
N PHE A 68 -13.05 7.10 -15.02
CA PHE A 68 -14.20 7.55 -15.81
C PHE A 68 -14.42 6.74 -17.10
N ASP A 69 -13.50 5.84 -17.45
CA ASP A 69 -13.75 4.84 -18.49
C ASP A 69 -14.74 3.76 -18.00
N ASN A 70 -14.92 3.62 -16.67
CA ASN A 70 -15.94 2.76 -16.11
C ASN A 70 -17.34 3.34 -16.41
N PRO A 71 -18.25 2.59 -17.05
CA PRO A 71 -19.59 3.07 -17.39
C PRO A 71 -20.39 3.61 -16.21
N LEU A 72 -20.17 3.07 -15.01
CA LEU A 72 -20.84 3.50 -13.77
C LEU A 72 -20.38 4.89 -13.30
N LEU A 73 -19.25 5.40 -13.83
CA LEU A 73 -18.66 6.67 -13.44
C LEU A 73 -18.57 7.70 -14.55
N LYS A 74 -18.99 7.39 -15.77
CA LYS A 74 -18.88 8.30 -16.92
C LYS A 74 -19.45 9.71 -16.67
N ASN A 75 -20.48 9.81 -15.82
CA ASN A 75 -21.14 11.07 -15.46
C ASN A 75 -20.95 11.44 -13.97
N HIS A 76 -20.00 10.80 -13.29
CA HIS A 76 -19.78 11.03 -11.87
C HIS A 76 -19.22 12.44 -11.65
N LYS A 77 -19.92 13.25 -10.85
CA LYS A 77 -19.44 14.56 -10.44
C LYS A 77 -18.38 14.39 -9.36
N ILE A 78 -17.14 14.76 -9.69
CA ILE A 78 -16.02 14.77 -8.74
C ILE A 78 -16.41 15.60 -7.53
N GLN A 79 -16.43 14.94 -6.38
CA GLN A 79 -16.61 15.63 -5.11
C GLN A 79 -15.28 16.24 -4.72
N LEU A 80 -15.05 17.49 -5.12
CA LEU A 80 -14.05 18.32 -4.48
C LEU A 80 -14.58 18.63 -3.07
N ARG A 81 -13.71 18.52 -2.07
CA ARG A 81 -14.06 18.72 -0.67
C ARG A 81 -14.93 19.97 -0.50
N SER A 82 -16.08 19.81 0.17
CA SER A 82 -16.99 20.91 0.45
C SER A 82 -16.39 21.86 1.49
N SER A 83 -16.88 23.10 1.48
CA SER A 83 -16.59 24.16 2.46
C SER A 83 -16.88 23.78 3.93
N LEU A 84 -17.42 22.59 4.23
CA LEU A 84 -17.82 22.17 5.57
C LEU A 84 -16.65 21.89 6.54
N GLU A 85 -15.44 21.61 6.07
CA GLU A 85 -14.27 21.56 6.96
C GLU A 85 -13.56 22.92 7.14
N HIS A 86 -13.96 23.98 6.42
CA HIS A 86 -13.43 25.33 6.73
C HIS A 86 -13.85 25.79 8.13
N ALA A 87 -14.91 25.21 8.71
CA ALA A 87 -15.31 25.45 10.09
C ALA A 87 -14.38 24.81 11.13
N ARG A 88 -13.59 23.79 10.76
CA ARG A 88 -12.69 23.06 11.69
C ARG A 88 -11.26 23.62 11.70
N LYS A 89 -10.90 24.43 10.70
CA LYS A 89 -9.59 25.07 10.60
C LYS A 89 -9.38 26.25 11.56
N THR A 90 -10.42 26.74 12.23
CA THR A 90 -10.31 27.90 13.13
C THR A 90 -9.93 27.54 14.57
N LEU A 91 -9.67 26.27 14.88
CA LEU A 91 -9.26 25.84 16.22
C LEU A 91 -8.08 24.88 16.07
N ASN A 92 -6.91 25.30 16.57
CA ASN A 92 -5.64 24.57 16.67
C ASN A 92 -4.65 24.79 15.51
N GLU A 93 -4.32 26.05 15.24
CA GLU A 93 -2.96 26.40 14.88
C GLU A 93 -2.18 26.63 16.17
N ASP A 94 -1.54 25.59 16.70
CA ASP A 94 -0.27 25.71 17.41
C ASP A 94 0.29 24.32 17.71
N GLN A 95 1.62 24.19 17.59
CA GLN A 95 2.45 22.98 17.76
C GLN A 95 2.64 22.07 16.53
N ARG A 96 3.25 22.61 15.47
CA ARG A 96 3.99 21.81 14.49
C ARG A 96 5.47 21.72 14.90
N SER A 97 5.80 20.76 15.76
CA SER A 97 7.18 20.30 15.94
C SER A 97 7.23 18.78 16.03
N ALA A 98 7.24 18.15 14.85
CA ALA A 98 7.97 16.91 14.61
C ALA A 98 8.26 16.91 13.11
N ARG A 99 9.50 16.62 12.72
CA ARG A 99 9.87 16.28 11.34
C ARG A 99 9.07 15.05 10.92
N SER A 100 7.81 15.23 10.55
CA SER A 100 7.06 14.25 9.79
C SER A 100 7.83 14.10 8.49
N SER A 101 8.21 12.88 8.14
CA SER A 101 8.62 12.52 6.80
C SER A 101 7.43 12.87 5.90
N ARG A 102 7.34 14.13 5.48
CA ARG A 102 6.40 14.56 4.46
C ARG A 102 6.71 13.63 3.31
N ILE A 103 5.72 12.89 2.85
CA ILE A 103 5.79 12.37 1.50
C ILE A 103 6.02 13.63 0.67
N GLU A 104 7.20 13.75 0.05
CA GLU A 104 7.50 14.77 -0.93
C GLU A 104 6.62 14.48 -2.16
N ILE A 105 5.31 14.62 -2.00
CA ILE A 105 4.50 15.13 -3.07
C ILE A 105 4.89 16.59 -3.06
N GLU A 106 5.99 16.92 -3.75
CA GLU A 106 6.35 18.30 -4.07
C GLU A 106 5.04 19.00 -4.38
N GLU A 107 4.63 19.88 -3.46
CA GLU A 107 3.51 20.78 -3.69
C GLU A 107 3.88 21.45 -5.02
N ASP A 108 3.06 21.25 -6.06
CA ASP A 108 3.27 21.69 -7.46
C ASP A 108 3.85 20.71 -8.50
N LEU A 109 3.95 19.39 -8.22
CA LEU A 109 4.31 18.40 -9.25
C LEU A 109 3.47 18.59 -10.54
N CYS A 110 2.15 18.63 -10.37
CA CYS A 110 1.19 18.75 -11.46
C CYS A 110 0.40 20.07 -11.42
N PRO A 111 0.12 20.70 -12.58
CA PRO A 111 -0.68 21.91 -12.66
C PRO A 111 -2.07 21.77 -12.02
N ILE A 112 -2.64 22.87 -11.53
CA ILE A 112 -4.01 22.90 -11.03
C ILE A 112 -4.98 22.36 -12.10
N GLY A 113 -5.92 21.52 -11.67
CA GLY A 113 -6.86 20.84 -12.58
C GLY A 113 -6.33 19.53 -13.17
N THR A 114 -5.13 19.10 -12.79
CA THR A 114 -4.57 17.80 -13.15
C THR A 114 -4.24 16.96 -11.93
N ILE A 115 -4.14 15.64 -12.12
CA ILE A 115 -3.72 14.68 -11.09
C ILE A 115 -2.43 13.97 -11.52
N PRO A 116 -1.50 13.69 -10.59
CA PRO A 116 -0.33 12.86 -10.87
C PRO A 116 -0.73 11.39 -10.98
N VAL A 117 -0.42 10.76 -12.11
CA VAL A 117 -0.64 9.33 -12.35
C VAL A 117 0.70 8.69 -12.72
N ARG A 118 1.14 7.68 -11.97
CA ARG A 118 2.31 6.89 -12.36
C ARG A 118 1.99 6.14 -13.65
N ARG A 119 2.81 6.34 -14.70
CA ARG A 119 2.67 5.65 -15.98
C ARG A 119 2.82 4.14 -15.79
N THR A 120 1.87 3.38 -16.32
CA THR A 120 1.92 1.92 -16.35
C THR A 120 2.85 1.46 -17.47
N THR A 121 3.79 0.58 -17.15
CA THR A 121 4.70 -0.04 -18.12
C THR A 121 4.19 -1.41 -18.56
N LYS A 122 4.73 -1.93 -19.67
CA LYS A 122 4.41 -3.29 -20.15
C LYS A 122 4.71 -4.35 -19.10
N ASP A 123 5.83 -4.21 -18.40
CA ASP A 123 6.22 -5.12 -17.33
C ASP A 123 5.25 -5.07 -16.14
N ASP A 124 4.68 -3.90 -15.83
CA ASP A 124 3.65 -3.78 -14.78
C ASP A 124 2.40 -4.59 -15.14
N LEU A 125 1.93 -4.49 -16.40
CA LEU A 125 0.77 -5.27 -16.87
C LEU A 125 1.01 -6.78 -16.83
N ILE A 126 2.19 -7.22 -17.25
CA ILE A 126 2.55 -8.65 -17.26
C ILE A 126 2.50 -9.20 -15.84
N ARG A 127 3.04 -8.46 -14.86
CA ARG A 127 3.02 -8.88 -13.45
C ARG A 127 1.61 -8.91 -12.88
N ILE A 128 0.80 -7.88 -13.12
CA ILE A 128 -0.59 -7.83 -12.64
C ILE A 128 -1.43 -8.94 -13.25
N LYS A 129 -1.30 -9.24 -14.55
CA LYS A 129 -1.99 -10.37 -15.20
C LYS A 129 -1.61 -11.71 -14.55
N HIS A 130 -0.32 -11.92 -14.25
CA HIS A 130 0.14 -13.12 -13.58
C HIS A 130 -0.46 -13.28 -12.17
N LEU A 131 -0.64 -12.17 -11.44
CA LEU A 131 -1.25 -12.14 -10.11
C LEU A 131 -2.76 -12.33 -10.13
N SER A 132 -3.47 -11.76 -11.11
CA SER A 132 -4.92 -11.93 -11.24
C SER A 132 -5.33 -13.39 -11.46
N ASN A 133 -4.43 -14.21 -12.00
CA ASN A 133 -4.63 -15.65 -12.15
C ASN A 133 -4.39 -16.44 -10.85
N LYS A 134 -3.85 -15.80 -9.81
CA LYS A 134 -3.67 -16.34 -8.46
C LYS A 134 -4.75 -15.75 -7.55
N ASN A 135 -5.88 -16.43 -7.44
CA ASN A 135 -7.01 -15.98 -6.60
C ASN A 135 -6.58 -15.59 -5.17
N GLY A 136 -6.96 -14.37 -4.74
CA GLY A 136 -7.31 -14.02 -3.36
C GLY A 136 -6.19 -13.99 -2.32
N MET A 137 -5.29 -13.00 -2.39
CA MET A 137 -4.09 -12.97 -1.55
C MET A 137 -4.03 -11.83 -0.50
N LEU A 138 -5.16 -11.17 -0.22
CA LEU A 138 -5.16 -10.00 0.64
C LEU A 138 -5.56 -10.26 2.10
N ILE A 139 -6.26 -11.37 2.40
CA ILE A 139 -6.83 -11.60 3.76
C ILE A 139 -6.91 -13.08 4.17
N ALA A 140 -6.66 -14.05 3.28
CA ALA A 140 -6.77 -15.46 3.66
C ALA A 140 -5.59 -15.89 4.56
N GLU A 141 -5.88 -16.60 5.66
CA GLU A 141 -4.92 -17.40 6.42
C GLU A 141 -4.39 -18.53 5.52
N ALA A 142 -3.51 -18.17 4.59
CA ALA A 142 -2.85 -19.11 3.70
C ALA A 142 -1.50 -19.51 4.29
N PRO A 143 -1.06 -20.76 4.11
CA PRO A 143 0.24 -21.20 4.60
C PRO A 143 1.38 -20.26 4.19
N GLY A 144 2.29 -19.97 5.13
CA GLY A 144 3.39 -19.03 4.94
C GLY A 144 3.04 -17.56 5.14
N ASN A 145 1.78 -17.23 5.47
CA ASN A 145 1.41 -15.90 5.94
C ASN A 145 1.56 -15.81 7.45
N HIS A 146 2.12 -14.69 7.91
CA HIS A 146 2.24 -14.40 9.33
C HIS A 146 1.80 -12.97 9.62
N PHE A 147 1.15 -12.79 10.77
CA PHE A 147 0.47 -11.57 11.14
C PHE A 147 0.79 -11.18 12.59
N ALA A 148 0.94 -9.87 12.80
CA ALA A 148 1.06 -9.25 14.11
C ALA A 148 0.06 -8.10 14.16
N ALA A 149 -1.07 -8.29 14.83
CA ALA A 149 -2.27 -7.48 14.64
C ALA A 149 -2.97 -7.07 15.94
N VAL A 150 -3.54 -5.87 15.91
CA VAL A 150 -4.58 -5.40 16.84
C VAL A 150 -5.86 -5.24 16.03
N THR A 151 -6.89 -6.02 16.33
CA THR A 151 -8.15 -6.06 15.59
C THR A 151 -9.33 -5.73 16.49
N LEU A 152 -10.47 -5.31 15.93
CA LEU A 152 -11.70 -5.18 16.70
C LEU A 152 -12.13 -6.53 17.28
N ASN A 153 -12.47 -6.56 18.57
CA ASN A 153 -13.05 -7.74 19.19
C ASN A 153 -14.47 -7.96 18.64
N ARG A 154 -14.68 -9.09 17.96
CA ARG A 154 -16.03 -9.61 17.67
C ARG A 154 -16.70 -10.04 18.98
N GLY A 155 -17.19 -9.09 19.77
CA GLY A 155 -17.84 -9.39 21.07
C GLY A 155 -18.09 -8.22 22.01
N ALA A 156 -17.52 -7.03 21.77
CA ALA A 156 -17.71 -5.87 22.67
C ALA A 156 -19.13 -5.29 22.60
N ASN A 157 -19.75 -5.29 21.42
CA ASN A 157 -21.19 -5.14 21.15
C ASN A 157 -21.43 -5.45 19.67
N ILE A 158 -22.34 -6.38 19.37
CA ILE A 158 -22.68 -6.80 17.98
C ILE A 158 -23.23 -5.65 17.11
N THR A 159 -23.60 -4.52 17.71
CA THR A 159 -24.17 -3.35 17.03
C THR A 159 -23.15 -2.26 16.70
N ASP A 160 -21.91 -2.35 17.17
CA ASP A 160 -20.93 -1.29 16.98
C ASP A 160 -20.32 -1.36 15.59
N VAL A 161 -20.70 -0.40 14.75
CA VAL A 161 -20.19 -0.23 13.39
C VAL A 161 -19.35 1.03 13.29
N TYR A 162 -18.32 0.97 12.45
CA TYR A 162 -17.29 2.00 12.32
C TYR A 162 -17.28 2.60 10.91
N TYR A 163 -16.97 3.88 10.80
CA TYR A 163 -17.00 4.66 9.56
C TYR A 163 -15.62 5.17 9.15
N GLY A 164 -14.59 4.80 9.91
CA GLY A 164 -13.22 5.20 9.67
C GLY A 164 -12.28 4.50 10.64
N ILE A 165 -11.02 4.45 10.24
CA ILE A 165 -9.88 3.97 11.00
C ILE A 165 -8.71 4.92 10.74
N LYS A 166 -7.89 5.14 11.76
CA LYS A 166 -6.74 6.03 11.71
C LYS A 166 -5.54 5.37 12.34
N GLY A 167 -4.37 5.62 11.79
CA GLY A 167 -3.10 5.20 12.36
C GLY A 167 -1.95 5.85 11.63
N ILE A 168 -0.86 6.08 12.35
CA ILE A 168 0.41 6.55 11.79
C ILE A 168 1.39 5.40 11.88
N ILE A 169 1.77 4.87 10.72
CA ILE A 169 2.68 3.73 10.57
C ILE A 169 4.07 4.29 10.23
N ASN A 170 5.12 3.85 10.90
CA ASN A 170 6.48 4.11 10.41
C ASN A 170 6.82 3.21 9.22
N VAL A 171 7.70 3.69 8.35
CA VAL A 171 7.99 3.03 7.07
C VAL A 171 9.39 2.43 7.12
N TYR A 172 9.52 1.17 6.74
CA TYR A 172 10.80 0.47 6.56
C TYR A 172 10.85 -0.18 5.19
N ASN A 173 12.06 -0.49 4.74
CA ASN A 173 12.31 -1.33 3.57
C ASN A 173 12.88 -2.69 4.00
N PRO A 174 12.06 -3.60 4.56
CA PRO A 174 12.52 -4.92 4.98
C PRO A 174 13.13 -5.69 3.80
N THR A 175 14.17 -6.47 4.09
CA THR A 175 14.87 -7.23 3.05
C THR A 175 14.03 -8.42 2.60
N VAL A 176 13.56 -8.37 1.36
CA VAL A 176 12.87 -9.49 0.71
C VAL A 176 13.78 -10.09 -0.35
N THR A 177 14.04 -11.40 -0.28
CA THR A 177 15.05 -12.06 -1.13
C THR A 177 14.45 -12.80 -2.32
N ARG A 178 13.18 -13.24 -2.21
CA ARG A 178 12.45 -13.97 -3.25
C ARG A 178 11.33 -13.11 -3.82
N LYS A 179 10.95 -13.35 -5.07
CA LYS A 179 9.96 -12.49 -5.75
C LYS A 179 8.57 -12.62 -5.14
N GLU A 180 8.22 -13.82 -4.71
CA GLU A 180 6.94 -14.22 -4.16
C GLU A 180 6.78 -13.80 -2.68
N GLN A 181 7.86 -13.37 -2.04
CA GLN A 181 7.83 -12.94 -0.64
C GLN A 181 7.27 -11.53 -0.51
N MET A 182 6.64 -11.27 0.64
CA MET A 182 6.14 -9.95 0.97
C MET A 182 6.41 -9.61 2.44
N SER A 183 6.59 -8.33 2.72
CA SER A 183 6.57 -7.79 4.08
C SER A 183 5.95 -6.39 4.04
N GLY A 184 5.07 -6.09 4.98
CA GLY A 184 4.34 -4.84 4.98
C GLY A 184 3.62 -4.54 6.29
N ALA A 185 3.06 -3.34 6.35
CA ALA A 185 2.26 -2.87 7.47
C ALA A 185 1.11 -2.01 6.96
N TYR A 186 -0.09 -2.27 7.46
CA TYR A 186 -1.29 -1.60 6.98
C TYR A 186 -2.41 -1.65 8.01
N LEU A 187 -3.42 -0.84 7.73
CA LEU A 187 -4.67 -0.78 8.46
C LEU A 187 -5.81 -1.11 7.50
N TYR A 188 -6.89 -1.66 8.04
CA TYR A 188 -8.02 -2.08 7.23
C TYR A 188 -9.36 -1.87 7.93
N LEU A 189 -10.40 -1.80 7.12
CA LEU A 189 -11.79 -1.94 7.52
C LEU A 189 -12.42 -3.03 6.68
N ALA A 190 -13.36 -3.78 7.27
CA ALA A 190 -14.10 -4.80 6.57
C ALA A 190 -15.55 -4.92 7.08
N LYS A 191 -16.42 -5.43 6.22
CA LYS A 191 -17.79 -5.86 6.53
C LYS A 191 -18.11 -7.09 5.67
N GLY A 192 -18.22 -8.25 6.29
CA GLY A 192 -18.35 -9.52 5.57
C GLY A 192 -17.19 -9.75 4.60
N PRO A 193 -17.44 -10.06 3.30
CA PRO A 193 -16.37 -10.30 2.32
C PRO A 193 -15.66 -9.01 1.86
N ASN A 194 -16.21 -7.84 2.22
CA ASN A 194 -15.77 -6.56 1.69
C ASN A 194 -14.70 -5.97 2.58
N SER A 195 -13.63 -5.44 1.98
CA SER A 195 -12.57 -4.77 2.73
C SER A 195 -11.94 -3.61 1.97
N ILE A 196 -11.40 -2.66 2.72
CA ILE A 196 -10.54 -1.59 2.24
C ILE A 196 -9.31 -1.55 3.13
N MET A 197 -8.14 -1.44 2.52
CA MET A 197 -6.86 -1.41 3.23
C MET A 197 -5.92 -0.37 2.63
N ALA A 198 -5.08 0.19 3.51
CA ALA A 198 -4.04 1.12 3.12
C ALA A 198 -2.80 0.96 4.02
N GLY A 199 -1.62 1.07 3.41
CA GLY A 199 -0.37 1.01 4.13
C GLY A 199 0.82 0.91 3.19
N TRP A 200 1.90 0.29 3.64
CA TRP A 200 3.09 0.09 2.82
C TRP A 200 3.46 -1.39 2.74
N GLN A 201 4.08 -1.77 1.63
CA GLN A 201 4.60 -3.12 1.43
C GLN A 201 5.87 -3.12 0.57
N VAL A 202 6.74 -4.10 0.83
CA VAL A 202 7.78 -4.56 -0.08
C VAL A 202 7.26 -5.87 -0.68
N TYR A 203 6.96 -5.84 -1.98
CA TYR A 203 6.42 -7.02 -2.66
C TYR A 203 6.86 -7.05 -4.15
N PRO A 204 7.98 -7.74 -4.44
CA PRO A 204 8.59 -7.70 -5.77
C PRO A 204 7.73 -8.31 -6.88
N GLU A 205 6.84 -9.25 -6.56
CA GLU A 205 5.92 -9.81 -7.56
C GLU A 205 4.98 -8.76 -8.16
N ILE A 206 4.51 -7.79 -7.36
CA ILE A 206 3.66 -6.69 -7.84
C ILE A 206 4.54 -5.57 -8.42
N HIS A 207 5.55 -5.14 -7.67
CA HIS A 207 6.25 -3.88 -7.97
C HIS A 207 7.44 -4.04 -8.90
N GLY A 208 7.95 -5.26 -9.08
CA GLY A 208 9.09 -5.56 -9.95
C GLY A 208 10.46 -5.28 -9.33
N ASP A 209 10.52 -4.70 -8.13
CA ASP A 209 11.73 -4.41 -7.37
C ASP A 209 11.53 -4.68 -5.86
N VAL A 210 12.57 -4.42 -5.05
CA VAL A 210 12.60 -4.63 -3.60
C VAL A 210 12.48 -3.31 -2.81
N LYS A 211 11.83 -2.29 -3.39
CA LYS A 211 11.55 -1.03 -2.71
C LYS A 211 10.22 -1.09 -1.97
N THR A 212 10.05 -0.17 -1.03
CA THR A 212 8.80 0.02 -0.31
C THR A 212 7.85 0.90 -1.10
N TYR A 213 6.62 0.44 -1.26
CA TYR A 213 5.56 1.21 -1.89
C TYR A 213 4.40 1.38 -0.93
N PHE A 214 3.85 2.59 -0.90
CA PHE A 214 2.50 2.81 -0.40
C PHE A 214 1.49 2.13 -1.32
N PHE A 215 0.46 1.51 -0.76
CA PHE A 215 -0.61 0.89 -1.52
C PHE A 215 -1.97 1.15 -0.86
N THR A 216 -2.98 1.11 -1.71
CA THR A 216 -4.39 1.02 -1.33
C THR A 216 -4.97 -0.15 -2.08
N ALA A 217 -5.72 -1.00 -1.40
CA ALA A 217 -6.44 -2.11 -2.04
C ALA A 217 -7.85 -2.19 -1.48
N TRP A 218 -8.77 -2.70 -2.30
CA TRP A 218 -10.17 -2.89 -1.95
C TRP A 218 -10.74 -4.09 -2.71
N ASP A 219 -11.70 -4.78 -2.11
CA ASP A 219 -12.47 -5.85 -2.77
C ASP A 219 -13.72 -5.22 -3.49
N PRO A 220 -14.06 -5.59 -4.74
CA PRO A 220 -15.03 -4.87 -5.58
C PRO A 220 -16.49 -4.72 -5.12
N ALA A 221 -16.86 -5.06 -3.89
CA ALA A 221 -18.23 -4.92 -3.38
C ALA A 221 -18.35 -3.95 -2.19
N THR A 222 -17.88 -2.70 -2.27
CA THR A 222 -17.85 -1.74 -1.10
C THR A 222 -18.89 -0.59 -1.13
N ASN A 223 -18.61 0.69 -0.83
CA ASN A 223 -19.56 1.82 -0.99
C ASN A 223 -18.76 3.15 -1.10
N ASN A 224 -19.26 4.33 -0.71
CA ASN A 224 -18.48 5.59 -0.78
C ASN A 224 -17.35 5.64 0.26
N TRP A 225 -16.07 5.78 -0.13
CA TRP A 225 -14.93 5.89 0.81
C TRP A 225 -13.91 6.96 0.44
N TRP A 226 -13.26 7.53 1.46
CA TRP A 226 -12.13 8.44 1.31
C TRP A 226 -10.87 7.77 1.85
N VAL A 227 -9.77 7.83 1.09
CA VAL A 227 -8.43 7.48 1.61
C VAL A 227 -7.67 8.77 1.89
N ARG A 228 -7.19 8.95 3.11
CA ARG A 228 -6.42 10.11 3.55
C ARG A 228 -5.04 9.67 4.04
N LEU A 229 -4.00 10.36 3.59
CA LEU A 229 -2.62 10.11 3.99
C LEU A 229 -1.99 11.42 4.45
N GLN A 230 -1.52 11.48 5.71
CA GLN A 230 -0.87 12.66 6.29
C GLN A 230 -1.66 13.97 6.03
N ASP A 231 -2.97 13.94 6.23
CA ASP A 231 -3.92 15.05 6.00
C ASP A 231 -4.24 15.41 4.54
N LYS A 232 -3.69 14.67 3.58
CA LYS A 232 -4.04 14.78 2.16
C LYS A 232 -5.04 13.70 1.77
N ASP A 233 -6.19 14.12 1.27
CA ASP A 233 -7.15 13.20 0.65
C ASP A 233 -6.55 12.69 -0.67
N LEU A 234 -6.23 11.40 -0.72
CA LEU A 234 -5.65 10.75 -1.91
C LEU A 234 -6.71 10.43 -2.96
N GLY A 235 -7.95 10.16 -2.55
CA GLY A 235 -9.03 9.83 -3.46
C GLY A 235 -10.37 9.59 -2.79
N TYR A 236 -11.42 9.80 -3.57
CA TYR A 236 -12.81 9.45 -3.28
C TYR A 236 -13.24 8.28 -4.15
N PHE A 237 -13.83 7.28 -3.52
CA PHE A 237 -14.24 6.02 -4.13
C PHE A 237 -15.75 5.94 -4.05
N PRO A 238 -16.51 6.23 -5.12
CA PRO A 238 -17.97 6.36 -5.05
C PRO A 238 -18.70 5.02 -4.95
N ALA A 239 -19.79 5.00 -4.18
CA ALA A 239 -20.74 3.91 -3.95
C ALA A 239 -21.32 3.31 -5.22
N THR A 240 -21.36 4.05 -6.32
CA THR A 240 -21.79 3.47 -7.61
C THR A 240 -20.86 2.38 -8.11
N LEU A 241 -19.61 2.31 -7.63
CA LEU A 241 -18.67 1.24 -7.96
C LEU A 241 -18.78 0.01 -7.05
N PHE A 242 -19.58 0.08 -5.99
CA PHE A 242 -19.34 -0.72 -4.81
C PHE A 242 -20.65 -0.97 -4.03
N ALA A 243 -21.02 -2.22 -3.69
CA ALA A 243 -22.23 -2.51 -2.90
C ALA A 243 -21.97 -3.14 -1.51
N ASP A 244 -22.48 -2.50 -0.44
CA ASP A 244 -22.61 -3.06 0.94
C ASP A 244 -21.40 -2.93 1.90
N MET A 245 -20.77 -1.76 1.94
CA MET A 245 -19.93 -1.34 3.08
C MET A 245 -20.09 0.16 3.40
N THR A 246 -21.28 0.58 3.89
CA THR A 246 -21.50 1.96 4.38
C THR A 246 -20.92 2.21 5.78
N SER A 247 -20.60 1.11 6.47
CA SER A 247 -19.93 1.01 7.74
C SER A 247 -19.10 -0.28 7.74
N ALA A 248 -18.25 -0.43 8.74
CA ALA A 248 -17.38 -1.58 8.95
C ALA A 248 -17.70 -2.24 10.29
N GLU A 249 -17.68 -3.56 10.31
CA GLU A 249 -17.87 -4.39 11.52
C GLU A 249 -16.53 -4.97 11.99
N GLU A 250 -15.54 -4.94 11.12
CA GLU A 250 -14.18 -5.41 11.35
C GLU A 250 -13.18 -4.34 10.94
N GLY A 251 -12.00 -4.41 11.54
CA GLY A 251 -10.92 -3.51 11.25
C GLY A 251 -9.81 -3.63 12.26
N GLY A 252 -8.68 -3.06 11.92
CA GLY A 252 -7.50 -3.15 12.76
C GLY A 252 -6.25 -2.66 12.07
N TRP A 253 -5.15 -2.84 12.79
CA TRP A 253 -3.81 -2.43 12.43
C TRP A 253 -2.89 -3.63 12.53
N TYR A 254 -2.06 -3.87 11.52
CA TYR A 254 -1.18 -5.03 11.56
C TYR A 254 0.05 -4.96 10.68
N GLY A 255 1.05 -5.74 11.07
CA GLY A 255 2.16 -6.18 10.23
C GLY A 255 1.87 -7.53 9.60
N ARG A 256 2.31 -7.73 8.36
CA ARG A 256 2.18 -9.00 7.63
C ARG A 256 3.46 -9.36 6.92
N THR A 257 3.78 -10.65 6.94
CA THR A 257 4.74 -11.26 6.01
C THR A 257 4.09 -12.40 5.26
N MET A 258 4.61 -12.71 4.08
CA MET A 258 4.20 -13.88 3.31
C MET A 258 5.40 -14.54 2.66
N THR A 259 5.43 -15.86 2.76
CA THR A 259 6.41 -16.73 2.11
C THR A 259 5.67 -17.89 1.47
N PRO A 260 5.26 -17.81 0.20
CA PRO A 260 4.49 -18.88 -0.45
C PRO A 260 5.31 -20.15 -0.72
N THR A 261 6.64 -20.07 -0.65
CA THR A 261 7.51 -21.22 -0.90
C THR A 261 7.72 -22.01 0.39
N TYR A 262 7.30 -23.28 0.37
CA TYR A 262 7.52 -24.24 1.46
C TYR A 262 8.99 -24.31 1.86
N ASN A 263 9.26 -24.39 3.16
CA ASN A 263 10.58 -24.51 3.78
C ASN A 263 11.58 -23.43 3.33
N SER A 264 11.08 -22.22 3.06
CA SER A 264 11.90 -21.06 2.72
C SER A 264 11.92 -20.07 3.88
N PRO A 265 13.08 -19.43 4.15
CA PRO A 265 13.18 -18.49 5.27
C PRO A 265 12.29 -17.28 5.01
N SER A 266 11.38 -16.98 5.93
CA SER A 266 10.49 -15.83 5.85
C SER A 266 11.23 -14.50 6.04
N PRO A 267 10.77 -13.42 5.40
CA PRO A 267 11.44 -12.12 5.46
C PRO A 267 11.23 -11.46 6.83
N PRO A 268 12.08 -10.50 7.23
CA PRO A 268 11.83 -9.69 8.40
C PRO A 268 10.50 -8.92 8.29
N MET A 269 9.79 -8.78 9.42
CA MET A 269 8.60 -7.95 9.54
C MET A 269 8.98 -6.56 10.03
N GLY A 270 8.51 -5.51 9.34
CA GLY A 270 8.77 -4.13 9.76
C GLY A 270 10.25 -3.78 9.71
N SER A 271 10.83 -3.46 10.87
CA SER A 271 12.27 -3.18 11.00
C SER A 271 13.14 -4.44 11.10
N GLY A 272 12.53 -5.62 11.32
CA GLY A 272 13.25 -6.86 11.63
C GLY A 272 13.59 -7.02 13.12
N HIS A 273 13.32 -6.02 13.96
CA HIS A 273 13.50 -6.11 15.41
C HIS A 273 12.20 -6.53 16.10
N PHE A 274 12.33 -7.35 17.14
CA PHE A 274 11.23 -7.60 18.07
C PHE A 274 10.88 -6.32 18.85
N PRO A 275 9.61 -6.14 19.24
CA PRO A 275 9.20 -5.05 20.11
C PRO A 275 9.92 -5.12 21.45
N ASP A 276 10.54 -4.01 21.86
CA ASP A 276 11.35 -3.87 23.07
C ASP A 276 10.91 -2.66 23.92
N HIS A 277 9.72 -2.12 23.65
CA HIS A 277 9.16 -0.90 24.25
C HIS A 277 9.92 0.39 23.91
N THR A 278 10.91 0.34 23.00
CA THR A 278 11.63 1.53 22.51
C THR A 278 11.11 1.92 21.13
N PHE A 279 10.31 2.99 21.06
CA PHE A 279 9.73 3.46 19.80
C PHE A 279 10.83 3.88 18.81
N GLY A 280 10.86 3.24 17.64
CA GLY A 280 11.85 3.47 16.58
C GLY A 280 12.81 2.29 16.34
N HIS A 281 12.96 1.38 17.30
CA HIS A 281 13.66 0.10 17.09
C HIS A 281 12.78 -0.88 16.32
N ALA A 282 11.65 -1.25 16.90
CA ALA A 282 10.62 -2.05 16.24
C ALA A 282 9.73 -1.17 15.35
N CYS A 283 9.03 -1.82 14.42
CA CYS A 283 7.96 -1.17 13.67
C CYS A 283 6.82 -0.81 14.62
N TYR A 284 6.12 0.29 14.33
CA TYR A 284 5.02 0.74 15.17
C TYR A 284 3.87 1.33 14.36
N ILE A 285 2.69 1.26 14.97
CA ILE A 285 1.53 2.05 14.58
C ILE A 285 1.11 2.85 15.80
N ARG A 286 0.96 4.16 15.62
CA ARG A 286 0.60 5.11 16.69
C ARG A 286 -0.59 5.97 16.28
N ASN A 287 -1.15 6.75 17.20
CA ASN A 287 -2.36 7.55 16.94
C ASN A 287 -3.51 6.70 16.37
N MET A 288 -3.66 5.50 16.96
CA MET A 288 -4.66 4.52 16.56
C MET A 288 -6.04 4.93 17.07
N THR A 289 -7.01 5.12 16.16
CA THR A 289 -8.41 5.37 16.52
C THR A 289 -9.37 4.75 15.50
N PHE A 290 -10.58 4.43 15.95
CA PHE A 290 -11.72 4.15 15.07
C PHE A 290 -12.64 5.37 15.03
N GLN A 291 -13.49 5.50 13.99
CA GLN A 291 -14.43 6.62 13.89
C GLN A 291 -15.88 6.14 13.91
N LYS A 292 -16.72 6.76 14.76
CA LYS A 292 -18.18 6.52 14.81
C LYS A 292 -18.92 7.25 13.68
N TYR A 293 -20.21 6.94 13.52
CA TYR A 293 -21.11 7.69 12.66
C TYR A 293 -21.12 9.20 12.97
N THR A 294 -20.98 9.57 14.26
CA THR A 294 -20.89 10.95 14.75
C THR A 294 -19.63 11.70 14.32
N ARG A 295 -18.68 11.03 13.63
CA ARG A 295 -17.34 11.55 13.29
C ARG A 295 -16.45 11.84 14.50
N GLU A 296 -16.78 11.22 15.62
CA GLU A 296 -15.95 11.16 16.80
C GLU A 296 -14.96 10.00 16.68
N ASP A 297 -13.71 10.26 17.02
CA ASP A 297 -12.65 9.25 17.09
C ASP A 297 -12.72 8.56 18.46
N ILE A 298 -12.78 7.22 18.46
CA ILE A 298 -12.75 6.37 19.65
C ILE A 298 -11.37 5.76 19.79
N GLU A 299 -10.91 5.69 21.04
CA GLU A 299 -9.66 5.06 21.41
C GLU A 299 -9.80 3.52 21.49
N PRO A 300 -8.82 2.75 20.99
CA PRO A 300 -8.89 1.29 20.93
C PRO A 300 -8.56 0.64 22.28
N THR A 301 -9.40 0.83 23.30
CA THR A 301 -9.18 0.23 24.62
C THR A 301 -9.25 -1.31 24.57
N LEU A 302 -8.62 -2.00 25.54
CA LEU A 302 -8.47 -3.46 25.54
C LEU A 302 -9.81 -4.24 25.58
N ASP A 303 -10.89 -3.61 26.01
CA ASP A 303 -12.26 -4.13 25.91
C ASP A 303 -12.80 -4.12 24.47
N LEU A 304 -12.34 -3.17 23.65
CA LEU A 304 -12.74 -3.02 22.25
C LEU A 304 -11.88 -3.83 21.26
N VAL A 305 -10.62 -4.10 21.60
CA VAL A 305 -9.66 -4.72 20.66
C VAL A 305 -9.09 -6.05 21.13
N GLY A 306 -8.85 -6.93 20.17
CA GLY A 306 -8.17 -8.20 20.31
C GLY A 306 -6.73 -8.11 19.80
N ILE A 307 -5.87 -8.90 20.41
CA ILE A 307 -4.47 -9.06 20.01
C ILE A 307 -4.32 -10.40 19.30
N TYR A 308 -3.74 -10.38 18.10
CA TYR A 308 -3.50 -11.58 17.30
C TYR A 308 -2.04 -11.65 16.83
N LYS A 309 -1.41 -12.78 17.11
CA LYS A 309 -0.08 -13.15 16.61
C LYS A 309 -0.02 -14.66 16.40
N ASP A 310 0.44 -15.09 15.24
CA ASP A 310 0.39 -16.50 14.84
C ASP A 310 1.74 -17.22 15.01
N MET A 311 2.86 -16.50 14.84
CA MET A 311 4.22 -17.08 14.93
C MET A 311 5.17 -16.30 15.86
N PRO A 312 4.99 -16.39 17.19
CA PRO A 312 5.79 -15.68 18.21
C PRO A 312 7.31 -15.89 18.13
N SER A 313 7.78 -17.05 17.65
CA SER A 313 9.21 -17.34 17.53
C SER A 313 9.89 -16.51 16.43
N CYS A 314 9.12 -16.04 15.44
CA CYS A 314 9.62 -15.22 14.34
C CYS A 314 9.21 -13.77 14.42
N TYR A 315 7.98 -13.51 14.88
CA TYR A 315 7.38 -12.19 14.92
C TYR A 315 6.64 -11.99 16.22
N GLU A 316 6.87 -10.84 16.84
CA GLU A 316 6.21 -10.46 18.08
C GLU A 316 5.47 -9.15 17.91
N MET A 317 4.54 -8.93 18.84
CA MET A 317 3.70 -7.75 18.91
C MET A 317 3.48 -7.34 20.36
N SER A 318 3.60 -6.05 20.63
CA SER A 318 3.35 -5.45 21.94
C SER A 318 2.34 -4.33 21.80
N TYR A 319 1.16 -4.51 22.41
CA TYR A 319 0.15 -3.46 22.48
C TYR A 319 0.42 -2.60 23.71
N THR A 320 0.87 -1.36 23.50
CA THR A 320 1.24 -0.47 24.61
C THR A 320 0.02 0.27 25.17
N GLY A 321 -1.05 0.41 24.39
CA GLY A 321 -2.19 1.26 24.77
C GLY A 321 -1.82 2.73 24.65
N TYR A 322 -2.40 3.58 25.50
CA TYR A 322 -2.04 5.00 25.55
C TYR A 322 -0.63 5.18 26.11
N VAL A 323 0.26 5.81 25.34
CA VAL A 323 1.65 6.06 25.73
C VAL A 323 1.83 7.47 26.30
N ASP A 324 1.55 8.48 25.48
CA ASP A 324 1.61 9.91 25.81
C ASP A 324 0.84 10.72 24.75
N ASP A 325 0.81 12.06 24.84
CA ASP A 325 0.10 12.90 23.87
C ASP A 325 0.70 12.91 22.46
N SER A 326 1.97 12.54 22.31
CA SER A 326 2.67 12.51 21.01
C SER A 326 2.42 11.19 20.26
N LEU A 327 2.42 10.07 20.98
CA LEU A 327 2.24 8.73 20.43
C LEU A 327 0.77 8.30 20.49
N ARG A 328 0.00 8.79 21.46
CA ARG A 328 -1.38 8.38 21.75
C ARG A 328 -1.46 6.86 21.93
N TYR A 329 -2.53 6.23 21.46
CA TYR A 329 -2.65 4.78 21.43
C TYR A 329 -1.73 4.18 20.37
N ALA A 330 -0.90 3.21 20.80
CA ALA A 330 0.13 2.64 19.95
C ALA A 330 0.38 1.14 20.18
N MET A 331 0.91 0.52 19.12
CA MET A 331 1.44 -0.84 19.12
C MET A 331 2.83 -0.88 18.50
N GLN A 332 3.63 -1.84 18.92
CA GLN A 332 4.89 -2.21 18.28
C GLN A 332 4.80 -3.64 17.75
N PHE A 333 5.46 -3.90 16.64
CA PHE A 333 5.52 -5.23 16.04
C PHE A 333 6.79 -5.38 15.20
N GLY A 334 7.18 -6.63 14.97
CA GLY A 334 8.31 -6.94 14.11
C GLY A 334 8.97 -8.25 14.48
N GLY A 335 10.09 -8.53 13.83
CA GLY A 335 10.90 -9.70 14.08
C GLY A 335 11.71 -10.10 12.85
N PRO A 336 12.80 -10.85 13.03
CA PRO A 336 13.79 -11.08 11.98
C PRO A 336 13.32 -12.03 10.88
N GLY A 337 12.22 -12.75 11.09
CA GLY A 337 11.80 -13.84 10.20
C GLY A 337 12.68 -15.08 10.37
N GLY A 338 12.95 -15.79 9.27
CA GLY A 338 13.68 -17.05 9.29
C GLY A 338 12.76 -18.27 9.16
N ASN A 339 12.99 -19.33 9.94
CA ASN A 339 12.18 -20.55 9.85
C ASN A 339 10.87 -20.39 10.65
N CYS A 340 9.82 -19.92 9.99
CA CYS A 340 8.56 -19.53 10.60
C CYS A 340 7.44 -20.57 10.44
N GLY A 341 7.79 -21.85 10.31
CA GLY A 341 6.80 -22.93 10.35
C GLY A 341 6.04 -23.18 9.05
N TYR A 342 6.61 -22.80 7.90
CA TYR A 342 6.09 -23.13 6.58
C TYR A 342 7.16 -23.59 5.61
#